data_AF-A0A450WDJ0-F1
#
_entry.id   AF-A0A450WDJ0-F1
#
_cell.length_a   1.000
_cell.length_b   1.000
_cell.length_c   1.000
_cell.angle_alpha   90.00
_cell.angle_beta   90.00
_cell.angle_gamma   90.00
#
_symmetry.space_group_name_H-M   'P 1'
#
loop_
_entity.id
_entity.type
_entity.pdbx_description
1 polymer ?
#
loop_
_entity_poly.entity_id
_entity_poly.type
_entity_poly.pdbx_seq_one_letter_code
_entity_poly.pdbx_strand_id
1 'polypeptide(L)'
;MSEPDWAKTLRELVKHVFSSQDVLESITYSELAKRIGRLNKHGEGHGHGMGNILGEMGSLLKNIEGEWGEPIPHIQSLVVQKSGPFVGLPDDGISEFWEEYPKLSKPEKFEKVYAEYERIKEFGSRWNKVLSALELKPIKEKPGTKASKRGRFGGSGESPRHSALKEYVRDNPRLVGADVSSIVILEYPLPSGDVVDLLFKCSNRWIAVEVKSKVSDRSEWDYRRGLYQCVKYRAVLEAMREGGEDGYGVPDSIEVILLLESKLPNQYSLLAENLAIKVLEKIKVSKAPP
;
A
#
# COMPACT_ATOMS: atom_id res chain seq x y z
N MET A 1 -23.19 5.92 28.36
CA MET A 1 -23.24 4.83 27.36
C MET A 1 -21.91 4.09 27.42
N SER A 2 -21.90 2.77 27.26
CA SER A 2 -20.65 2.00 27.13
C SER A 2 -19.91 2.42 25.86
N GLU A 3 -18.59 2.57 25.92
CA GLU A 3 -17.74 2.82 24.75
C GLU A 3 -18.01 1.73 23.69
N PRO A 4 -18.28 2.08 22.42
CA PRO A 4 -18.56 1.10 21.38
C PRO A 4 -17.30 0.28 21.07
N ASP A 5 -17.48 -0.96 20.60
CA ASP A 5 -16.37 -1.89 20.40
C ASP A 5 -15.38 -1.42 19.31
N TRP A 6 -15.83 -0.67 18.30
CA TRP A 6 -14.93 -0.06 17.30
C TRP A 6 -13.98 0.96 17.95
N ALA A 7 -14.44 1.73 18.95
CA ALA A 7 -13.64 2.74 19.62
C ALA A 7 -12.59 2.09 20.54
N LYS A 8 -12.96 1.04 21.27
CA LYS A 8 -12.01 0.23 22.05
C LYS A 8 -10.96 -0.40 21.15
N THR A 9 -11.39 -0.94 20.01
CA THR A 9 -10.52 -1.53 18.98
C THR A 9 -9.49 -0.53 18.48
N LEU A 10 -9.93 0.65 18.01
CA LEU A 10 -9.04 1.68 17.50
C LEU A 10 -8.01 2.12 18.55
N ARG A 11 -8.47 2.38 19.78
CA ARG A 11 -7.57 2.79 20.87
C ARG A 11 -6.55 1.71 21.20
N GLU A 12 -6.95 0.44 21.23
CA GLU A 12 -6.00 -0.64 21.50
C GLU A 12 -4.99 -0.84 20.36
N LEU A 13 -5.42 -0.68 19.10
CA LEU A 13 -4.51 -0.72 17.96
C LEU A 13 -3.53 0.45 17.96
N VAL A 14 -3.98 1.69 18.23
CA VAL A 14 -3.07 2.85 18.35
C VAL A 14 -2.11 2.67 19.53
N LYS A 15 -2.58 2.13 20.66
CA LYS A 15 -1.73 1.78 21.79
C LYS A 15 -0.68 0.75 21.41
N HIS A 16 -1.07 -0.27 20.63
CA HIS A 16 -0.16 -1.29 20.12
C HIS A 16 0.92 -0.65 19.24
N VAL A 17 0.55 0.22 18.30
CA VAL A 17 1.48 0.99 17.46
C VAL A 17 2.46 1.82 18.32
N PHE A 18 1.96 2.61 19.28
CA PHE A 18 2.82 3.43 20.15
C PHE A 18 3.67 2.64 21.13
N SER A 19 3.33 1.37 21.36
CA SER A 19 4.10 0.48 22.22
C SER A 19 5.24 -0.22 21.49
N SER A 20 5.17 -0.28 20.14
CA SER A 20 6.18 -0.90 19.28
C SER A 20 7.49 -0.11 19.31
N GLN A 21 8.61 -0.82 19.18
CA GLN A 21 9.95 -0.22 19.16
C GLN A 21 10.46 -0.12 17.72
N ASP A 22 11.09 -1.18 17.22
CA ASP A 22 11.74 -1.20 15.91
C ASP A 22 10.89 -1.88 14.84
N VAL A 23 10.15 -2.93 15.18
CA VAL A 23 9.27 -3.65 14.26
C VAL A 23 7.85 -3.61 14.79
N LEU A 24 6.90 -3.31 13.90
CA LEU A 24 5.49 -3.36 14.22
C LEU A 24 5.01 -4.82 14.08
N GLU A 25 4.64 -5.43 15.20
CA GLU A 25 4.17 -6.81 15.24
C GLU A 25 2.66 -6.90 14.95
N SER A 26 2.22 -7.99 14.34
CA SER A 26 0.81 -8.29 14.18
C SER A 26 0.20 -8.80 15.50
N ILE A 27 -1.12 -8.72 15.62
CA ILE A 27 -1.89 -9.31 16.72
C ILE A 27 -3.00 -10.20 16.15
N THR A 28 -3.35 -11.28 16.85
CA THR A 28 -4.44 -12.14 16.36
C THR A 28 -5.81 -11.55 16.67
N TYR A 29 -6.84 -11.93 15.91
CA TYR A 29 -8.24 -11.55 16.21
C TYR A 29 -8.65 -11.89 17.65
N SER A 30 -8.26 -13.07 18.15
CA SER A 30 -8.53 -13.46 19.54
C SER A 30 -7.74 -12.62 20.55
N GLU A 31 -6.50 -12.24 20.24
CA GLU A 31 -5.71 -11.40 21.13
C GLU A 31 -6.29 -9.99 21.22
N LEU A 32 -6.69 -9.39 20.10
CA LEU A 32 -7.38 -8.11 20.10
C LEU A 32 -8.70 -8.18 20.85
N ALA A 33 -9.52 -9.21 20.59
CA ALA A 33 -10.77 -9.43 21.31
C ALA A 33 -10.56 -9.48 22.83
N LYS A 34 -9.51 -10.18 23.28
CA LYS A 34 -9.13 -10.23 24.70
C LYS A 34 -8.77 -8.84 25.25
N ARG A 35 -7.97 -8.07 24.53
CA ARG A 35 -7.52 -6.72 24.95
C ARG A 35 -8.67 -5.72 25.06
N ILE A 36 -9.72 -5.84 24.23
CA ILE A 36 -10.92 -4.99 24.31
C ILE A 36 -12.00 -5.53 25.26
N GLY A 37 -11.75 -6.65 25.96
CA GLY A 37 -12.67 -7.25 26.92
C GLY A 37 -13.78 -8.10 26.31
N ARG A 38 -13.67 -8.47 25.03
CA ARG A 38 -14.61 -9.37 24.35
C ARG A 38 -14.20 -10.82 24.59
N LEU A 39 -14.71 -11.40 25.69
CA LEU A 39 -14.31 -12.72 26.18
C LEU A 39 -15.37 -13.79 25.91
N ASN A 40 -14.92 -15.04 25.74
CA ASN A 40 -15.79 -16.22 25.75
C ASN A 40 -16.07 -16.66 27.21
N LYS A 41 -16.88 -17.72 27.37
CA LYS A 41 -17.22 -18.31 28.69
C LYS A 41 -16.02 -18.83 29.49
N HIS A 42 -14.85 -18.96 28.87
CA HIS A 42 -13.60 -19.41 29.49
C HIS A 42 -12.63 -18.26 29.79
N GLY A 43 -13.03 -17.01 29.55
CA GLY A 43 -12.17 -15.84 29.78
C GLY A 43 -11.12 -15.60 28.68
N GLU A 44 -11.23 -16.31 27.56
CA GLU A 44 -10.35 -16.12 26.40
C GLU A 44 -10.97 -15.13 25.40
N GLY A 45 -10.16 -14.47 24.59
CA GLY A 45 -10.67 -13.53 23.59
C GLY A 45 -11.56 -14.20 22.56
N HIS A 46 -12.80 -13.73 22.44
CA HIS A 46 -13.78 -14.21 21.48
C HIS A 46 -13.61 -13.49 20.14
N GLY A 47 -12.70 -14.00 19.32
CA GLY A 47 -12.36 -13.42 18.00
C GLY A 47 -13.49 -13.45 16.97
N HIS A 48 -14.55 -14.25 17.17
CA HIS A 48 -15.67 -14.30 16.23
C HIS A 48 -16.44 -12.97 16.20
N GLY A 49 -16.68 -12.46 14.99
CA GLY A 49 -17.29 -11.16 14.74
C GLY A 49 -16.33 -9.97 14.87
N MET A 50 -15.05 -10.18 15.18
CA MET A 50 -14.06 -9.09 15.19
C MET A 50 -13.88 -8.47 13.80
N GLY A 51 -14.01 -9.25 12.72
CA GLY A 51 -13.98 -8.75 11.35
C GLY A 51 -15.00 -7.63 11.10
N ASN A 52 -16.24 -7.80 11.57
CA ASN A 52 -17.28 -6.78 11.45
C ASN A 52 -16.94 -5.50 12.22
N ILE A 53 -16.36 -5.64 13.42
CA ILE A 53 -15.93 -4.48 14.24
C ILE A 53 -14.78 -3.73 13.54
N LEU A 54 -13.85 -4.47 12.93
CA LEU A 54 -12.73 -3.89 12.19
C LEU A 54 -13.20 -3.21 10.90
N GLY A 55 -14.17 -3.79 10.20
CA GLY A 55 -14.80 -3.18 9.02
C GLY A 55 -15.57 -1.91 9.35
N GLU A 56 -16.36 -1.92 10.43
CA GLU A 56 -17.02 -0.71 10.96
C GLU A 56 -15.98 0.38 11.30
N MET A 57 -14.93 0.02 12.03
CA MET A 57 -13.84 0.95 12.36
C MET A 57 -13.16 1.50 11.10
N GLY A 58 -12.80 0.65 10.14
CA GLY A 58 -12.16 1.08 8.88
C GLY A 58 -13.05 2.02 8.07
N SER A 59 -14.35 1.74 8.03
CA SER A 59 -15.33 2.60 7.35
C SER A 59 -15.46 3.96 8.01
N LEU A 60 -15.43 4.02 9.35
CA LEU A 60 -15.38 5.29 10.08
C LEU A 60 -14.10 6.07 9.73
N LEU A 61 -12.94 5.41 9.77
CA LEU A 61 -11.66 6.04 9.44
C LEU A 61 -11.61 6.59 8.01
N LYS A 62 -12.25 5.92 7.04
CA LYS A 62 -12.33 6.39 5.66
C LYS A 62 -13.16 7.67 5.50
N ASN A 63 -14.15 7.88 6.36
CA ASN A 63 -15.14 8.94 6.24
C ASN A 63 -14.88 10.15 7.15
N ILE A 64 -13.88 10.11 8.03
CA ILE A 64 -13.54 11.25 8.89
C ILE A 64 -12.68 12.29 8.16
N GLU A 65 -13.07 13.55 8.29
CA GLU A 65 -12.30 14.68 7.77
C GLU A 65 -11.23 15.14 8.76
N GLY A 66 -10.07 15.57 8.25
CA GLY A 66 -9.03 16.18 9.07
C GLY A 66 -7.71 16.40 8.33
N GLU A 67 -6.80 17.12 8.99
CA GLU A 67 -5.49 17.47 8.44
C GLU A 67 -4.44 16.39 8.75
N TRP A 68 -4.53 15.28 8.01
CA TRP A 68 -3.65 14.12 8.13
C TRP A 68 -2.37 14.24 7.29
N GLY A 69 -2.44 14.97 6.19
CA GLY A 69 -1.38 15.12 5.18
C GLY A 69 -1.29 13.96 4.17
N GLU A 70 -1.85 12.80 4.50
CA GLU A 70 -1.98 11.61 3.65
C GLU A 70 -3.23 10.81 4.07
N PRO A 71 -3.73 9.88 3.25
CA PRO A 71 -4.81 8.98 3.67
C PRO A 71 -4.46 8.22 4.95
N ILE A 72 -5.43 8.06 5.87
CA ILE A 72 -5.23 7.30 7.12
C ILE A 72 -4.90 5.85 6.76
N PRO A 73 -3.77 5.29 7.23
CA PRO A 73 -3.42 3.89 6.98
C PRO A 73 -4.43 2.92 7.59
N HIS A 74 -4.61 1.77 6.98
CA HIS A 74 -5.52 0.72 7.42
C HIS A 74 -4.93 -0.03 8.63
N ILE A 75 -5.02 0.58 9.81
CA ILE A 75 -4.49 0.03 11.07
C ILE A 75 -5.08 -1.35 11.41
N GLN A 76 -6.28 -1.68 10.90
CA GLN A 76 -6.88 -3.00 11.03
C GLN A 76 -6.09 -4.11 10.34
N SER A 77 -5.18 -3.80 9.39
CA SER A 77 -4.26 -4.79 8.78
C SER A 77 -3.29 -5.43 9.80
N LEU A 78 -3.14 -4.84 10.99
CA LEU A 78 -2.39 -5.43 12.10
C LEU A 78 -3.04 -6.69 12.67
N VAL A 79 -4.31 -6.93 12.39
CA VAL A 79 -5.08 -8.03 12.98
C VAL A 79 -5.09 -9.22 12.04
N VAL A 80 -4.46 -10.32 12.45
CA VAL A 80 -4.15 -11.46 11.58
C VAL A 80 -4.77 -12.77 12.02
N GLN A 81 -4.89 -13.70 11.08
CA GLN A 81 -5.30 -15.08 11.33
C GLN A 81 -4.25 -15.83 12.15
N LYS A 82 -4.69 -16.64 13.12
CA LYS A 82 -3.83 -17.46 13.98
C LYS A 82 -3.54 -18.88 13.46
N SER A 83 -4.26 -19.31 12.42
CA SER A 83 -4.22 -20.68 11.90
C SER A 83 -4.72 -20.71 10.46
N GLY A 84 -4.38 -21.78 9.72
CA GLY A 84 -4.81 -21.97 8.33
C GLY A 84 -3.76 -21.51 7.30
N PRO A 85 -4.09 -21.60 6.00
CA PRO A 85 -3.13 -21.34 4.92
C PRO A 85 -2.60 -19.90 4.89
N PHE A 86 -3.39 -18.94 5.40
CA PHE A 86 -3.05 -17.51 5.49
C PHE A 86 -2.72 -17.06 6.92
N VAL A 87 -2.22 -17.96 7.77
CA VAL A 87 -1.70 -17.60 9.11
C VAL A 87 -0.72 -16.42 9.02
N GLY A 88 -0.85 -15.46 9.93
CA GLY A 88 -0.03 -14.25 9.95
C GLY A 88 -0.47 -13.16 8.97
N LEU A 89 -1.55 -13.37 8.20
CA LEU A 89 -2.14 -12.37 7.32
C LEU A 89 -3.54 -11.94 7.81
N PRO A 90 -3.93 -10.68 7.58
CA PRO A 90 -5.30 -10.22 7.83
C PRO A 90 -6.26 -10.75 6.76
N ASP A 91 -7.56 -10.72 7.04
CA ASP A 91 -8.59 -11.14 6.09
C ASP A 91 -9.90 -10.38 6.36
N ASP A 92 -10.74 -10.90 7.25
CA ASP A 92 -11.99 -10.25 7.63
C ASP A 92 -11.73 -8.84 8.21
N GLY A 93 -12.45 -7.85 7.69
CA GLY A 93 -12.35 -6.45 8.10
C GLY A 93 -11.28 -5.63 7.37
N ILE A 94 -10.41 -6.24 6.55
CA ILE A 94 -9.53 -5.50 5.64
C ILE A 94 -9.88 -5.73 4.16
N SER A 95 -10.39 -6.91 3.81
CA SER A 95 -10.64 -7.31 2.42
C SER A 95 -11.62 -6.39 1.68
N GLU A 96 -12.56 -5.77 2.39
CA GLU A 96 -13.50 -4.77 1.85
C GLU A 96 -12.84 -3.43 1.49
N PHE A 97 -11.64 -3.15 2.00
CA PHE A 97 -10.87 -1.95 1.70
C PHE A 97 -9.81 -2.17 0.61
N TRP A 98 -9.43 -3.43 0.39
CA TRP A 98 -8.43 -3.84 -0.61
C TRP A 98 -9.06 -4.84 -1.58
N GLU A 99 -9.77 -4.32 -2.59
CA GLU A 99 -10.52 -5.12 -3.58
C GLU A 99 -9.66 -6.17 -4.32
N GLU A 100 -8.37 -5.88 -4.48
CA GLU A 100 -7.39 -6.77 -5.09
C GLU A 100 -6.85 -7.84 -4.14
N TYR A 101 -6.91 -7.62 -2.83
CA TYR A 101 -6.27 -8.46 -1.81
C TYR A 101 -6.68 -9.95 -1.91
N PRO A 102 -7.97 -10.30 -2.10
CA PRO A 102 -8.36 -11.70 -2.24
C PRO A 102 -7.74 -12.40 -3.46
N LYS A 103 -7.30 -11.65 -4.48
CA LYS A 103 -6.72 -12.14 -5.73
C LYS A 103 -5.19 -12.29 -5.67
N LEU A 104 -4.56 -11.79 -4.62
CA LEU A 104 -3.11 -11.84 -4.42
C LEU A 104 -2.66 -13.22 -3.94
N SER A 105 -1.48 -13.65 -4.38
CA SER A 105 -0.79 -14.81 -3.82
C SER A 105 -0.40 -14.55 -2.36
N LYS A 106 -0.05 -15.61 -1.62
CA LYS A 106 0.34 -15.45 -0.21
C LYS A 106 1.56 -14.54 -0.01
N PRO A 107 2.65 -14.65 -0.80
CA PRO A 107 3.75 -13.68 -0.77
C PRO A 107 3.29 -12.24 -1.07
N GLU A 108 2.44 -12.04 -2.08
CA GLU A 108 1.93 -10.71 -2.42
C GLU A 108 1.09 -10.09 -1.30
N LYS A 109 0.26 -10.91 -0.64
CA LYS A 109 -0.48 -10.48 0.55
C LYS A 109 0.46 -10.05 1.67
N PHE A 110 1.57 -10.75 1.87
CA PHE A 110 2.56 -10.41 2.88
C PHE A 110 3.22 -9.06 2.60
N GLU A 111 3.70 -8.83 1.37
CA GLU A 111 4.34 -7.57 0.98
C GLU A 111 3.39 -6.38 1.11
N LYS A 112 2.13 -6.54 0.70
CA LYS A 112 1.11 -5.50 0.86
C LYS A 112 0.83 -5.14 2.31
N VAL A 113 0.74 -6.15 3.18
CA VAL A 113 0.54 -5.93 4.62
C VAL A 113 1.76 -5.26 5.24
N TYR A 114 2.97 -5.70 4.87
CA TYR A 114 4.21 -5.14 5.40
C TYR A 114 4.41 -3.67 4.97
N ALA A 115 4.13 -3.34 3.71
CA ALA A 115 4.13 -1.96 3.25
C ALA A 115 3.14 -1.08 4.03
N GLU A 116 1.95 -1.61 4.35
CA GLU A 116 0.99 -0.89 5.19
C GLU A 116 1.48 -0.72 6.64
N TYR A 117 2.24 -1.68 7.19
CA TYR A 117 2.80 -1.57 8.54
C TYR A 117 3.81 -0.42 8.64
N GLU A 118 4.64 -0.23 7.61
CA GLU A 118 5.54 0.92 7.53
C GLU A 118 4.74 2.23 7.48
N ARG A 119 3.68 2.30 6.67
CA ARG A 119 2.78 3.48 6.65
C ARG A 119 2.13 3.74 8.01
N ILE A 120 1.63 2.71 8.70
CA ILE A 120 1.04 2.83 10.04
C ILE A 120 2.06 3.39 11.04
N LYS A 121 3.31 2.92 10.97
CA LYS A 121 4.40 3.37 11.83
C LYS A 121 4.81 4.81 11.53
N GLU A 122 4.98 5.15 10.26
CA GLU A 122 5.31 6.51 9.78
C GLU A 122 4.19 7.52 10.03
N PHE A 123 2.94 7.06 10.14
CA PHE A 123 1.81 7.91 10.53
C PHE A 123 2.04 8.54 11.91
N GLY A 124 2.67 7.79 12.82
CA GLY A 124 3.23 8.32 14.07
C GLY A 124 2.23 9.07 14.93
N SER A 125 2.61 10.24 15.45
CA SER A 125 1.77 11.05 16.35
C SER A 125 0.45 11.53 15.75
N ARG A 126 0.27 11.43 14.42
CA ARG A 126 -1.00 11.74 13.75
C ARG A 126 -2.14 10.81 14.19
N TRP A 127 -1.84 9.61 14.69
CA TRP A 127 -2.84 8.75 15.31
C TRP A 127 -3.60 9.44 16.46
N ASN A 128 -2.93 10.30 17.25
CA ASN A 128 -3.60 11.07 18.30
C ASN A 128 -4.55 12.14 17.74
N LYS A 129 -4.28 12.68 16.55
CA LYS A 129 -5.22 13.58 15.86
C LYS A 129 -6.47 12.81 15.40
N VAL A 130 -6.29 11.61 14.86
CA VAL A 130 -7.40 10.71 14.45
C VAL A 130 -8.29 10.38 15.65
N LEU A 131 -7.69 9.99 16.78
CA LEU A 131 -8.44 9.75 18.02
C LEU A 131 -9.23 11.00 18.44
N SER A 132 -8.62 12.18 18.39
CA SER A 132 -9.27 13.42 18.79
C SER A 132 -10.45 13.80 17.88
N ALA A 133 -10.34 13.58 16.57
CA ALA A 133 -11.43 13.82 15.62
C ALA A 133 -12.64 12.89 15.83
N LEU A 134 -12.42 11.72 16.43
CA LEU A 134 -13.46 10.78 16.85
C LEU A 134 -13.89 10.98 18.30
N GLU A 135 -13.51 12.10 18.94
CA GLU A 135 -13.78 12.42 20.34
C GLU A 135 -13.21 11.40 21.34
N LEU A 136 -12.18 10.64 20.93
CA LEU A 136 -11.48 9.66 21.75
C LEU A 136 -10.27 10.28 22.44
N LYS A 137 -9.97 9.78 23.64
CA LYS A 137 -8.83 10.24 24.44
C LYS A 137 -7.50 9.89 23.75
N PRO A 138 -6.57 10.85 23.58
CA PRO A 138 -5.23 10.58 23.09
C PRO A 138 -4.48 9.56 23.93
N ILE A 139 -3.56 8.85 23.31
CA ILE A 139 -2.72 7.83 23.93
C ILE A 139 -1.30 8.39 24.05
N LYS A 140 -0.71 8.22 25.22
CA LYS A 140 0.66 8.66 25.48
C LYS A 140 1.63 7.84 24.63
N GLU A 141 2.36 8.53 23.76
CA GLU A 141 3.47 7.95 23.01
C GLU A 141 4.60 7.56 23.98
N LYS A 142 5.19 6.37 23.81
CA LYS A 142 6.43 6.07 24.53
C LYS A 142 7.53 6.98 23.98
N PRO A 143 8.41 7.55 24.82
CA PRO A 143 9.61 8.23 24.34
C PRO A 143 10.56 7.19 23.75
N GLY A 144 10.41 6.91 22.47
CA GLY A 144 11.23 6.01 21.67
C GLY A 144 11.69 6.73 20.41
N THR A 145 13.00 6.67 20.17
CA THR A 145 13.78 7.22 19.05
C THR A 145 12.97 8.02 18.02
N LYS A 146 13.20 9.35 17.98
CA LYS A 146 12.84 10.20 16.83
C LYS A 146 13.06 9.35 15.59
N ALA A 147 11.98 9.02 14.86
CA ALA A 147 12.07 8.28 13.61
C ALA A 147 13.29 8.86 12.88
N SER A 148 14.34 8.05 12.76
CA SER A 148 15.54 8.52 12.08
C SER A 148 15.01 9.08 10.78
N LYS A 149 15.39 10.31 10.45
CA LYS A 149 15.23 10.84 9.10
C LYS A 149 16.07 9.96 8.17
N ARG A 150 15.76 8.66 8.02
CA ARG A 150 16.17 7.84 6.89
C ARG A 150 15.68 8.64 5.70
N GLY A 151 16.66 9.04 4.89
CA GLY A 151 16.59 10.20 4.03
C GLY A 151 15.23 10.32 3.37
N ARG A 152 14.61 11.48 3.60
CA ARG A 152 13.42 11.96 2.92
C ARG A 152 13.76 12.15 1.44
N PHE A 153 13.92 11.05 0.71
CA PHE A 153 14.11 11.00 -0.73
C PHE A 153 12.82 10.48 -1.36
N GLY A 154 11.71 11.19 -1.15
CA GLY A 154 10.43 10.82 -1.75
C GLY A 154 9.20 11.54 -1.20
N GLY A 155 9.23 12.01 0.04
CA GLY A 155 8.06 12.61 0.71
C GLY A 155 7.79 14.08 0.37
N SER A 156 7.48 14.38 -0.89
CA SER A 156 6.38 15.31 -1.17
C SER A 156 5.17 14.42 -1.38
N GLY A 157 4.12 14.56 -0.56
CA GLY A 157 2.89 13.79 -0.74
C GLY A 157 2.52 13.71 -2.22
N GLU A 158 2.10 12.51 -2.64
CA GLU A 158 1.72 12.27 -4.02
C GLU A 158 0.78 13.37 -4.49
N SER A 159 1.16 14.09 -5.57
CA SER A 159 0.30 15.17 -6.04
C SER A 159 -1.01 14.58 -6.58
N PRO A 160 -2.17 15.24 -6.41
CA PRO A 160 -3.44 14.76 -6.97
C PRO A 160 -3.37 14.44 -8.48
N ARG A 161 -2.46 15.11 -9.19
CA ARG A 161 -2.20 14.87 -10.61
C ARG A 161 -1.48 13.55 -10.88
N HIS A 162 -0.57 13.14 -10.01
CA HIS A 162 0.12 11.85 -10.10
C HIS A 162 -0.86 10.71 -9.82
N SER A 163 -1.69 10.84 -8.77
CA SER A 163 -2.75 9.86 -8.48
C SER A 163 -3.77 9.77 -9.63
N ALA A 164 -4.21 10.90 -10.19
CA ALA A 164 -5.12 10.92 -11.34
C ALA A 164 -4.51 10.29 -12.61
N LEU A 165 -3.18 10.39 -12.78
CA LEU A 165 -2.49 9.73 -13.89
C LEU A 165 -2.46 8.22 -13.71
N LYS A 166 -2.21 7.72 -12.48
CA LYS A 166 -2.30 6.29 -12.16
C LYS A 166 -3.70 5.74 -12.47
N GLU A 167 -4.74 6.41 -11.98
CA GLU A 167 -6.13 6.01 -12.26
C GLU A 167 -6.45 6.01 -13.75
N TYR A 168 -6.04 7.05 -14.48
CA TYR A 168 -6.22 7.10 -15.93
C TYR A 168 -5.55 5.94 -16.67
N VAL A 169 -4.32 5.57 -16.28
CA VAL A 169 -3.60 4.44 -16.89
C VAL A 169 -4.26 3.12 -16.53
N ARG A 170 -4.73 2.94 -15.28
CA ARG A 170 -5.51 1.77 -14.85
C ARG A 170 -6.75 1.59 -15.71
N ASP A 171 -7.49 2.67 -15.96
CA ASP A 171 -8.75 2.63 -16.69
C ASP A 171 -8.55 2.55 -18.22
N ASN A 172 -7.30 2.68 -18.70
CA ASN A 172 -6.94 2.58 -20.12
C ASN A 172 -5.76 1.62 -20.37
N PRO A 173 -5.89 0.29 -20.10
CA PRO A 173 -4.79 -0.68 -20.18
C PRO A 173 -4.07 -0.71 -21.53
N ARG A 174 -4.80 -0.45 -22.62
CA ARG A 174 -4.25 -0.42 -23.98
C ARG A 174 -3.16 0.62 -24.19
N LEU A 175 -3.13 1.69 -23.38
CA LEU A 175 -2.08 2.72 -23.45
C LEU A 175 -0.68 2.13 -23.26
N VAL A 176 -0.56 1.14 -22.38
CA VAL A 176 0.70 0.48 -22.06
C VAL A 176 0.88 -0.84 -22.82
N GLY A 177 -0.06 -1.16 -23.72
CA GLY A 177 -0.09 -2.42 -24.46
C GLY A 177 -0.58 -3.61 -23.62
N ALA A 178 -1.24 -3.36 -22.47
CA ALA A 178 -1.87 -4.38 -21.65
C ALA A 178 -3.23 -4.81 -22.24
N ASP A 179 -3.61 -6.05 -21.97
CA ASP A 179 -4.93 -6.56 -22.33
C ASP A 179 -6.00 -5.94 -21.43
N VAL A 180 -7.19 -5.72 -21.96
CA VAL A 180 -8.31 -5.15 -21.18
C VAL A 180 -8.72 -6.10 -20.04
N SER A 181 -8.41 -7.39 -20.17
CA SER A 181 -8.64 -8.42 -19.15
C SER A 181 -7.52 -8.55 -18.12
N SER A 182 -6.44 -7.75 -18.20
CA SER A 182 -5.37 -7.78 -17.20
C SER A 182 -5.91 -7.42 -15.82
N ILE A 183 -5.44 -8.12 -14.79
CA ILE A 183 -5.64 -7.67 -13.41
C ILE A 183 -4.69 -6.49 -13.20
N VAL A 184 -5.23 -5.33 -12.84
CA VAL A 184 -4.42 -4.12 -12.58
C VAL A 184 -4.35 -3.87 -11.09
N ILE A 185 -3.13 -3.75 -10.57
CA ILE A 185 -2.87 -3.42 -9.17
C ILE A 185 -2.15 -2.08 -9.13
N LEU A 186 -2.72 -1.10 -8.43
CA LEU A 186 -2.06 0.16 -8.13
C LEU A 186 -1.14 -0.02 -6.91
N GLU A 187 -0.01 0.67 -6.92
CA GLU A 187 0.95 0.67 -5.80
C GLU A 187 1.35 -0.74 -5.38
N TYR A 188 1.79 -1.54 -6.35
CA TYR A 188 2.18 -2.93 -6.14
C TYR A 188 3.50 -3.01 -5.35
N PRO A 189 3.51 -3.55 -4.13
CA PRO A 189 4.69 -3.64 -3.29
C PRO A 189 5.60 -4.77 -3.76
N LEU A 190 6.90 -4.46 -3.88
CA LEU A 190 7.94 -5.43 -4.20
C LEU A 190 8.63 -5.93 -2.93
N PRO A 191 9.19 -7.16 -2.95
CA PRO A 191 9.95 -7.71 -1.82
C PRO A 191 11.22 -6.92 -1.46
N SER A 192 11.67 -6.03 -2.34
CA SER A 192 12.76 -5.08 -2.06
C SER A 192 12.34 -3.92 -1.15
N GLY A 193 11.05 -3.77 -0.87
CA GLY A 193 10.45 -2.60 -0.21
C GLY A 193 10.15 -1.43 -1.15
N ASP A 194 10.44 -1.56 -2.45
CA ASP A 194 9.98 -0.58 -3.45
C ASP A 194 8.52 -0.81 -3.82
N VAL A 195 7.86 0.21 -4.38
CA VAL A 195 6.46 0.15 -4.80
C VAL A 195 6.35 0.54 -6.26
N VAL A 196 5.83 -0.37 -7.10
CA VAL A 196 5.54 -0.09 -8.51
C VAL A 196 4.23 0.70 -8.60
N ASP A 197 4.20 1.81 -9.33
CA ASP A 197 2.99 2.63 -9.45
C ASP A 197 1.79 1.84 -9.99
N LEU A 198 1.98 1.05 -11.05
CA LEU A 198 0.99 0.10 -11.55
C LEU A 198 1.63 -1.22 -12.01
N LEU A 199 0.97 -2.33 -11.72
CA LEU A 199 1.30 -3.64 -12.28
C LEU A 199 0.07 -4.24 -12.98
N PHE A 200 0.20 -4.52 -14.28
CA PHE A 200 -0.77 -5.26 -15.07
C PHE A 200 -0.35 -6.73 -15.13
N LYS A 201 -1.21 -7.62 -14.63
CA LYS A 201 -0.96 -9.07 -14.58
C LYS A 201 -1.85 -9.80 -15.59
N CYS A 202 -1.21 -10.51 -16.51
CA CYS A 202 -1.78 -11.56 -17.34
C CYS A 202 -1.00 -12.87 -17.14
N SER A 203 -1.62 -14.01 -17.48
CA SER A 203 -1.03 -15.34 -17.27
C SER A 203 0.30 -15.55 -18.01
N ASN A 204 0.51 -14.86 -19.13
CA ASN A 204 1.68 -14.99 -19.98
C ASN A 204 2.59 -13.75 -19.99
N ARG A 205 2.16 -12.63 -19.38
CA ARG A 205 2.89 -11.37 -19.42
C ARG A 205 2.53 -10.45 -18.27
N TRP A 206 3.53 -9.86 -17.64
CA TRP A 206 3.35 -8.75 -16.68
C TRP A 206 3.90 -7.45 -17.26
N ILE A 207 3.20 -6.34 -17.02
CA ILE A 207 3.63 -5.00 -17.41
C ILE A 207 3.67 -4.10 -16.18
N ALA A 208 4.85 -3.71 -15.75
CA ALA A 208 5.07 -2.75 -14.68
C ALA A 208 5.21 -1.34 -15.27
N VAL A 209 4.56 -0.37 -14.62
CA VAL A 209 4.53 1.02 -15.09
C VAL A 209 4.95 1.91 -13.94
N GLU A 210 5.97 2.73 -14.17
CA GLU A 210 6.31 3.89 -13.34
C GLU A 210 5.73 5.13 -14.04
N VAL A 211 4.99 5.98 -13.32
CA VAL A 211 4.39 7.18 -13.90
C VAL A 211 5.10 8.45 -13.41
N LYS A 212 5.23 9.44 -14.30
CA LYS A 212 5.65 10.80 -13.94
C LYS A 212 4.70 11.83 -14.54
N SER A 213 4.00 12.55 -13.66
CA SER A 213 3.15 13.67 -14.05
C SER A 213 3.99 14.88 -14.47
N LYS A 214 3.39 15.89 -15.11
CA LYS A 214 4.09 17.15 -15.45
C LYS A 214 4.67 17.91 -14.25
N VAL A 215 4.26 17.59 -13.03
CA VAL A 215 4.89 18.18 -11.83
C VAL A 215 6.36 17.78 -11.72
N SER A 216 6.72 16.60 -12.24
CA SER A 216 8.09 16.11 -12.36
C SER A 216 8.98 16.97 -13.24
N ASP A 217 8.42 17.76 -14.17
CA ASP A 217 9.16 18.72 -15.01
C ASP A 217 9.85 19.81 -14.16
N ARG A 218 9.46 19.98 -12.89
CA ARG A 218 10.08 20.91 -11.94
C ARG A 218 11.42 20.41 -11.40
N SER A 219 11.78 19.15 -11.63
CA SER A 219 13.06 18.57 -11.24
C SER A 219 13.55 17.58 -12.30
N GLU A 220 14.56 17.97 -13.07
CA GLU A 220 15.13 17.09 -14.12
C GLU A 220 15.61 15.73 -13.58
N TRP A 221 16.04 15.71 -12.32
CA TRP A 221 16.43 14.48 -11.61
C TRP A 221 15.29 13.46 -11.49
N ASP A 222 14.03 13.86 -11.62
CA ASP A 222 12.88 12.97 -11.48
C ASP A 222 12.73 11.99 -12.65
N TYR A 223 13.09 12.38 -13.88
CA TYR A 223 13.12 11.46 -15.03
C TYR A 223 14.22 10.42 -14.89
N ARG A 224 15.43 10.85 -14.47
CA ARG A 224 16.54 9.94 -14.20
C ARG A 224 16.15 8.93 -13.12
N ARG A 225 15.50 9.39 -12.03
CA ARG A 225 14.98 8.49 -10.99
C ARG A 225 13.96 7.50 -11.56
N GLY A 226 12.98 7.96 -12.35
CA GLY A 226 12.01 7.08 -13.00
C GLY A 226 12.66 5.98 -13.84
N LEU A 227 13.67 6.31 -14.64
CA LEU A 227 14.42 5.31 -15.42
C LEU A 227 15.10 4.26 -14.55
N TYR A 228 15.78 4.67 -13.47
CA TYR A 228 16.42 3.72 -12.55
C TYR A 228 15.41 2.93 -11.72
N GLN A 229 14.25 3.51 -11.40
CA GLN A 229 13.15 2.74 -10.80
C GLN A 229 12.69 1.63 -11.73
N CYS A 230 12.50 1.91 -13.03
CA CYS A 230 12.19 0.86 -13.99
C CYS A 230 13.23 -0.27 -14.03
N VAL A 231 14.53 0.06 -13.91
CA VAL A 231 15.60 -0.94 -13.80
C VAL A 231 15.44 -1.80 -12.54
N LYS A 232 15.21 -1.16 -11.38
CA LYS A 232 14.99 -1.87 -10.11
C LYS A 232 13.78 -2.80 -10.21
N TYR A 233 12.66 -2.31 -10.72
CA TYR A 233 11.44 -3.10 -10.83
C TYR A 233 11.64 -4.30 -11.75
N ARG A 234 12.31 -4.12 -12.90
CA ARG A 234 12.62 -5.25 -13.80
C ARG A 234 13.43 -6.31 -13.06
N ALA A 235 14.53 -5.92 -12.42
CA ALA A 235 15.41 -6.86 -11.73
C ALA A 235 14.69 -7.62 -10.60
N VAL A 236 13.85 -6.94 -9.82
CA VAL A 236 13.11 -7.59 -8.73
C VAL A 236 12.01 -8.51 -9.25
N LEU A 237 11.27 -8.12 -10.30
CA LEU A 237 10.27 -8.97 -10.94
C LEU A 237 10.90 -10.23 -11.57
N GLU A 238 12.05 -10.09 -12.21
CA GLU A 238 12.82 -11.22 -12.72
C GLU A 238 13.27 -12.14 -11.58
N ALA A 239 13.75 -11.61 -10.46
CA ALA A 239 14.10 -12.41 -9.29
C ALA A 239 12.87 -13.10 -8.66
N MET A 240 11.71 -12.44 -8.65
CA MET A 240 10.45 -13.01 -8.15
C MET A 240 9.97 -14.20 -8.98
N ARG A 241 10.30 -14.26 -10.28
CA ARG A 241 10.01 -15.40 -11.16
C ARG A 241 10.72 -16.68 -10.71
N GLU A 242 11.94 -16.56 -10.19
CA GLU A 242 12.76 -17.70 -9.78
C GLU A 242 12.25 -18.40 -8.50
N GLY A 243 11.18 -17.87 -7.86
CA GLY A 243 10.64 -18.36 -6.59
C GLY A 243 9.85 -19.68 -6.64
N GLY A 244 9.68 -20.32 -7.80
CA GLY A 244 9.04 -21.64 -7.93
C GLY A 244 7.53 -21.67 -7.63
N GLU A 245 7.00 -22.85 -7.28
CA GLU A 245 5.55 -23.10 -7.06
C GLU A 245 4.93 -22.30 -5.90
N ASP A 246 5.74 -21.94 -4.90
CA ASP A 246 5.35 -21.06 -3.78
C ASP A 246 5.65 -19.57 -4.04
N GLY A 247 6.13 -19.25 -5.25
CA GLY A 247 6.57 -17.92 -5.67
C GLY A 247 5.43 -16.99 -6.11
N TYR A 248 5.81 -15.89 -6.77
CA TYR A 248 4.86 -14.84 -7.18
C TYR A 248 4.07 -15.18 -8.46
N GLY A 249 4.39 -16.30 -9.12
CA GLY A 249 3.76 -16.69 -10.39
C GLY A 249 4.07 -15.69 -11.52
N VAL A 250 5.25 -15.08 -11.50
CA VAL A 250 5.68 -14.12 -12.54
C VAL A 250 5.92 -14.89 -13.85
N PRO A 251 5.34 -14.48 -14.99
CA PRO A 251 5.57 -15.12 -16.28
C PRO A 251 6.95 -14.77 -16.85
N ASP A 252 7.36 -15.50 -17.89
CA ASP A 252 8.62 -15.24 -18.60
C ASP A 252 8.67 -13.83 -19.22
N SER A 253 7.52 -13.35 -19.72
CA SER A 253 7.41 -12.03 -20.34
C SER A 253 7.16 -10.96 -19.28
N ILE A 254 8.17 -10.14 -19.04
CA ILE A 254 8.10 -8.95 -18.18
C ILE A 254 8.43 -7.72 -19.02
N GLU A 255 7.54 -6.73 -19.01
CA GLU A 255 7.79 -5.42 -19.61
C GLU A 255 7.77 -4.35 -18.51
N VAL A 256 8.71 -3.42 -18.55
CA VAL A 256 8.74 -2.27 -17.62
C VAL A 256 8.80 -0.98 -18.40
N ILE A 257 7.85 -0.09 -18.11
CA ILE A 257 7.58 1.12 -18.87
C ILE A 257 7.69 2.33 -17.96
N LEU A 258 8.38 3.37 -18.44
CA LEU A 258 8.29 4.71 -17.88
C LEU A 258 7.21 5.50 -18.66
N LEU A 259 6.16 5.94 -17.99
CA LEU A 259 5.06 6.70 -18.59
C LEU A 259 5.09 8.15 -18.14
N LEU A 260 5.10 9.07 -19.11
CA LEU A 260 5.24 10.52 -18.89
C LEU A 260 4.05 11.30 -19.47
N GLU A 261 3.50 12.23 -18.71
CA GLU A 261 2.59 13.25 -19.28
C GLU A 261 3.33 14.27 -20.16
N SER A 262 4.62 14.46 -19.93
CA SER A 262 5.51 15.35 -20.68
C SER A 262 6.36 14.57 -21.69
N LYS A 263 7.17 15.31 -22.46
CA LYS A 263 8.21 14.71 -23.29
C LYS A 263 9.44 14.46 -22.41
N LEU A 264 10.05 13.29 -22.51
CA LEU A 264 11.35 13.00 -21.94
C LEU A 264 12.36 14.02 -22.48
N PRO A 265 13.09 14.73 -21.59
CA PRO A 265 14.17 15.60 -22.01
C PRO A 265 15.22 14.84 -22.81
N ASN A 266 15.70 15.42 -23.93
CA ASN A 266 16.63 14.76 -24.85
C ASN A 266 17.90 14.22 -24.15
N GLN A 267 18.34 14.85 -23.05
CA GLN A 267 19.49 14.41 -22.26
C GLN A 267 19.32 13.02 -21.62
N TYR A 268 18.09 12.54 -21.47
CA TYR A 268 17.77 11.22 -20.92
C TYR A 268 17.40 10.17 -21.97
N SER A 269 17.28 10.56 -23.25
CA SER A 269 16.93 9.62 -24.32
C SER A 269 17.97 8.50 -24.47
N LEU A 270 19.26 8.86 -24.50
CA LEU A 270 20.34 7.87 -24.58
C LEU A 270 20.41 6.99 -23.32
N LEU A 271 20.11 7.55 -22.15
CA LEU A 271 20.05 6.77 -20.91
C LEU A 271 18.92 5.74 -20.95
N ALA A 272 17.73 6.13 -21.41
CA ALA A 272 16.60 5.22 -21.54
C ALA A 272 16.89 4.07 -22.52
N GLU A 273 17.52 4.38 -23.66
CA GLU A 273 17.96 3.39 -24.65
C GLU A 273 18.99 2.42 -24.06
N ASN A 274 20.05 2.95 -23.42
CA ASN A 274 21.10 2.13 -22.81
C ASN A 274 20.57 1.22 -21.68
N LEU A 275 19.56 1.67 -20.94
CA LEU A 275 18.90 0.87 -19.90
C LEU A 275 17.80 -0.04 -20.47
N ALA A 276 17.57 -0.01 -21.79
CA ALA A 276 16.49 -0.72 -22.47
C ALA A 276 15.12 -0.49 -21.81
N ILE A 277 14.82 0.76 -21.44
CA ILE A 277 13.54 1.17 -20.85
C ILE A 277 12.65 1.78 -21.93
N LYS A 278 11.46 1.21 -22.10
CA LYS A 278 10.44 1.78 -22.97
C LYS A 278 9.85 3.02 -22.30
N VAL A 279 9.83 4.13 -23.01
CA VAL A 279 9.25 5.38 -22.54
C VAL A 279 8.02 5.72 -23.37
N LEU A 280 6.88 5.91 -22.70
CA LEU A 280 5.66 6.44 -23.30
C LEU A 280 5.51 7.90 -22.91
N GLU A 281 5.51 8.79 -23.90
CA GLU A 281 5.57 10.23 -23.66
C GLU A 281 4.26 10.94 -24.04
N LYS A 282 4.09 12.16 -23.53
CA LYS A 282 2.99 13.06 -23.90
C LYS A 282 1.60 12.47 -23.66
N ILE A 283 1.46 11.63 -22.62
CA ILE A 283 0.16 11.10 -22.23
C ILE A 283 -0.74 12.24 -21.74
N LYS A 284 -1.95 12.30 -22.26
CA LYS A 284 -2.95 13.30 -21.89
C LYS A 284 -4.08 12.62 -21.13
N VAL A 285 -4.25 12.99 -19.87
CA VAL A 285 -5.42 12.58 -19.08
C VAL A 285 -6.64 13.33 -19.62
N SER A 286 -7.45 12.66 -20.44
CA SER A 286 -8.80 13.12 -20.76
C SER A 286 -9.74 12.65 -19.65
N LYS A 287 -10.56 13.54 -19.08
CA LYS A 287 -11.67 13.10 -18.23
C LYS A 287 -12.52 12.12 -19.03
N ALA A 288 -12.86 10.97 -18.43
CA ALA A 288 -13.91 10.11 -18.98
C ALA A 288 -15.17 10.97 -19.21
N PRO A 289 -15.92 10.77 -20.32
CA PRO A 289 -17.21 11.41 -20.45
C PRO A 289 -18.12 10.98 -19.27
N PRO A 290 -18.97 11.90 -18.76
CA PRO A 290 -19.92 11.57 -17.71
C PRO A 290 -20.88 10.45 -18.11
#